data_AF-A0A7C3V9B9-F1
#
_entry.id   AF-A0A7C3V9B9-F1
#
_cell.length_a   1.000
_cell.length_b   1.000
_cell.length_c   1.000
_cell.angle_alpha   90.00
_cell.angle_beta   90.00
_cell.angle_gamma   90.00
#
_symmetry.space_group_name_H-M   'P 1'
#
loop_
_entity.id
_entity.type
_entity.pdbx_description
1 polymer ?
#
loop_
_entity_poly.entity_id
_entity_poly.type
_entity_poly.pdbx_seq_one_letter_code
_entity_poly.pdbx_strand_id
1 'polypeptide(L)' 'MTKMKALWLLIAGALLAIFLVQNWQYPNPPIHFLGFQFLPLPQSVIVLGFFALGFLSGWVAHAMRTKKSRQDSGPE' A
#
# COMPACT_ATOMS: atom_id res chain seq x y z
N MET A 1 3.10 18.22 6.49
CA MET A 1 3.36 17.21 5.44
C MET A 1 4.48 17.77 4.56
N THR A 2 5.68 17.19 4.55
CA THR A 2 6.74 17.64 3.62
C THR A 2 6.27 17.38 2.19
N LYS A 3 6.63 18.26 1.23
CA LYS A 3 6.27 18.14 -0.20
C LYS A 3 6.52 16.73 -0.75
N MET A 4 7.58 16.09 -0.25
CA MET A 4 7.94 14.71 -0.56
C MET A 4 6.89 13.67 -0.15
N LYS A 5 6.24 13.79 1.02
CA LYS A 5 5.17 12.87 1.43
C LYS A 5 3.94 12.96 0.52
N ALA A 6 3.59 14.18 0.09
CA ALA A 6 2.48 14.38 -0.83
C ALA A 6 2.76 13.74 -2.20
N LEU A 7 3.99 13.90 -2.70
CA LEU A 7 4.42 13.26 -3.96
C LEU A 7 4.34 11.73 -3.88
N TRP A 8 4.81 11.12 -2.78
CA TRP A 8 4.72 9.67 -2.58
C TRP A 8 3.27 9.17 -2.52
N LEU A 9 2.37 9.90 -1.86
CA LEU A 9 0.93 9.58 -1.82
C LEU A 9 0.32 9.64 -3.22
N LEU A 10 0.70 10.62 -4.03
CA LEU A 10 0.20 10.80 -5.39
C LEU A 10 0.67 9.64 -6.29
N ILE A 11 1.95 9.26 -6.19
CA ILE A 11 2.50 8.10 -6.91
C ILE A 11 1.80 6.82 -6.48
N ALA A 12 1.63 6.59 -5.18
CA ALA A 12 0.95 5.40 -4.67
C ALA A 12 -0.50 5.32 -5.15
N GLY A 13 -1.24 6.44 -5.13
CA GLY A 13 -2.60 6.51 -5.65
C GLY A 13 -2.68 6.24 -7.15
N ALA A 14 -1.76 6.80 -7.94
CA ALA A 14 -1.69 6.58 -9.38
C ALA A 14 -1.42 5.10 -9.72
N LEU A 15 -0.48 4.45 -9.01
CA LEU A 15 -0.19 3.02 -9.18
C LEU A 15 -1.41 2.16 -8.84
N LEU A 16 -2.14 2.52 -7.79
CA LEU A 16 -3.34 1.80 -7.35
C LEU A 16 -4.48 1.93 -8.37
N ALA A 17 -4.64 3.12 -8.97
CA ALA A 17 -5.59 3.35 -10.05
C ALA A 17 -5.24 2.54 -11.31
N ILE A 18 -3.97 2.52 -11.71
CA ILE A 18 -3.50 1.70 -12.85
C ILE A 18 -3.77 0.21 -12.58
N PHE A 19 -3.48 -0.27 -11.38
CA PHE A 19 -3.75 -1.66 -10.99
C PHE A 19 -5.25 -1.99 -11.05
N LEU A 20 -6.12 -1.12 -10.54
CA LEU A 20 -7.58 -1.28 -10.62
C LEU A 20 -8.09 -1.35 -12.06
N VAL A 21 -7.60 -0.46 -12.94
CA VAL A 21 -8.01 -0.45 -14.36
C VAL A 21 -7.55 -1.71 -15.07
N GLN A 22 -6.29 -2.15 -14.86
CA GLN A 22 -5.75 -3.35 -15.49
C GLN A 22 -6.39 -4.64 -15.00
N ASN A 23 -6.89 -4.67 -13.76
CA ASN A 23 -7.48 -5.85 -13.14
C ASN A 23 -8.99 -5.72 -12.88
N TRP A 24 -9.67 -4.76 -13.53
CA TRP A 24 -11.12 -4.55 -13.38
C TRP A 24 -11.93 -5.81 -13.77
N GLN A 25 -11.46 -6.55 -14.77
CA GLN A 25 -12.11 -7.77 -15.28
C GLN A 25 -11.79 -9.03 -14.46
N TYR A 26 -11.29 -8.88 -13.23
CA TYR A 26 -11.12 -10.00 -12.30
C TYR A 26 -12.48 -10.72 -12.08
N PRO A 27 -12.56 -12.07 -12.12
CA PRO A 27 -11.51 -13.04 -11.86
C PRO A 27 -10.99 -13.76 -13.11
N ASN A 28 -10.69 -13.04 -14.20
CA ASN A 28 -10.00 -13.64 -15.34
C ASN A 28 -8.47 -13.55 -15.12
N PRO A 29 -7.77 -14.63 -14.72
CA PRO A 29 -6.31 -14.61 -14.61
C PRO A 29 -5.65 -14.42 -15.99
N PRO A 30 -4.41 -13.91 -16.07
CA PRO A 30 -3.50 -13.50 -14.99
C PRO A 30 -3.70 -12.07 -14.48
N ILE A 31 -3.21 -11.76 -13.27
CA ILE A 31 -3.17 -10.39 -12.73
C ILE A 31 -2.09 -9.62 -13.51
N HIS A 32 -2.44 -8.43 -13.99
CA HIS A 32 -1.54 -7.57 -14.74
C HIS A 32 -1.13 -6.37 -13.90
N PHE A 33 0.17 -6.08 -13.83
CA PHE A 33 0.63 -4.83 -13.23
C PHE A 33 1.80 -4.27 -14.02
N LEU A 34 1.63 -3.06 -14.59
CA LEU A 34 2.69 -2.37 -15.35
C LEU A 34 3.28 -3.21 -16.50
N GLY A 35 2.44 -4.05 -17.13
CA GLY A 35 2.87 -4.92 -18.24
C GLY A 35 3.51 -6.24 -17.81
N PHE A 36 3.71 -6.46 -16.51
CA PHE A 36 4.07 -7.78 -15.98
C PHE A 36 2.82 -8.62 -15.74
N GLN A 37 2.84 -9.84 -16.25
CA GLN A 37 1.84 -10.88 -15.95
C GLN A 37 2.30 -11.64 -14.73
N PHE A 38 1.50 -11.63 -13.67
CA PHE A 38 1.71 -12.48 -12.51
C PHE A 38 1.08 -13.85 -12.77
N LEU A 39 1.65 -14.92 -12.18
CA LEU A 39 1.01 -16.22 -12.20
C LEU A 39 -0.43 -16.11 -11.67
N PRO A 40 -1.35 -16.99 -12.11
CA PRO A 40 -2.70 -17.03 -11.56
C PRO A 40 -2.64 -17.24 -10.04
N LEU A 41 -2.80 -16.15 -9.28
CA LEU A 41 -2.87 -16.21 -7.83
C LEU A 41 -4.32 -16.50 -7.42
N PRO A 42 -4.54 -17.39 -6.44
CA PRO A 42 -5.86 -17.57 -5.85
C PRO A 42 -6.39 -16.24 -5.29
N GLN A 43 -7.69 -16.00 -5.45
CA GLN A 43 -8.34 -14.79 -4.94
C GLN A 43 -8.08 -14.54 -3.44
N SER A 44 -8.01 -15.62 -2.65
CA SER A 44 -7.67 -15.55 -1.23
C SER A 44 -6.30 -14.92 -0.99
N VAL A 45 -5.29 -15.25 -1.80
CA VAL A 45 -3.93 -14.70 -1.66
C VAL A 45 -3.91 -13.22 -2.01
N ILE A 46 -4.66 -12.80 -3.03
CA ILE A 46 -4.77 -11.39 -3.42
C ILE A 46 -5.41 -10.58 -2.29
N VAL A 47 -6.57 -11.04 -1.80
CA VAL A 47 -7.32 -10.35 -0.74
C VAL A 47 -6.50 -10.27 0.55
N LEU A 48 -5.90 -11.38 0.97
CA LEU A 48 -5.06 -11.41 2.18
C LEU A 48 -3.79 -10.58 1.99
N GLY A 49 -3.22 -10.54 0.78
CA GLY A 49 -2.06 -9.72 0.45
C GLY A 49 -2.35 -8.22 0.60
N PHE A 50 -3.46 -7.74 0.04
CA PHE A 50 -3.90 -6.35 0.22
C PHE A 50 -4.26 -6.03 1.67
N PHE A 51 -4.90 -6.97 2.38
CA PHE A 51 -5.21 -6.80 3.79
C PHE A 51 -3.94 -6.67 4.63
N ALA A 52 -2.96 -7.55 4.43
CA ALA A 52 -1.67 -7.51 5.12
C ALA A 52 -0.90 -6.23 4.82
N LEU A 53 -0.88 -5.77 3.55
CA LEU A 53 -0.28 -4.49 3.16
C LEU A 53 -0.93 -3.30 3.88
N GLY A 54 -2.26 -3.26 3.90
CA GLY A 54 -3.03 -2.24 4.62
C GLY A 54 -2.70 -2.25 6.11
N PHE A 55 -2.75 -3.42 6.74
CA PHE A 55 -2.43 -3.61 8.16
C PHE A 55 -1.01 -3.16 8.50
N LEU A 56 -0.01 -3.60 7.72
CA LEU A 56 1.40 -3.21 7.91
C LEU A 56 1.59 -1.71 7.74
N SER A 57 0.95 -1.09 6.76
CA SER A 57 1.05 0.37 6.56
C SER A 57 0.50 1.15 7.77
N GLY A 58 -0.66 0.72 8.31
CA GLY A 58 -1.27 1.31 9.50
C GLY A 58 -0.42 1.08 10.75
N TRP A 59 0.15 -0.12 10.91
CA TRP A 59 1.06 -0.45 11.99
C TRP A 59 2.33 0.41 11.98
N VAL A 60 2.96 0.57 10.81
CA VAL A 60 4.14 1.43 10.65
C VAL A 60 3.80 2.88 10.97
N ALA A 61 2.67 3.39 10.47
CA ALA A 61 2.22 4.74 10.79
C ALA A 61 2.01 4.95 12.30
N HIS A 62 1.42 3.96 12.97
CA HIS A 62 1.24 3.98 14.42
C HIS A 62 2.59 3.97 15.16
N ALA A 63 3.50 3.07 14.80
CA ALA A 63 4.84 2.97 15.40
C ALA A 63 5.67 4.24 15.20
N MET A 64 5.56 4.89 14.04
CA MET A 64 6.21 6.19 13.81
C MET A 64 5.62 7.29 14.70
N ARG A 65 4.30 7.28 14.93
CA ARG A 65 3.63 8.26 15.80
C ARG A 65 4.01 8.08 17.27
N THR A 66 4.10 6.84 17.75
CA THR A 66 4.55 6.55 19.13
C THR A 66 6.01 6.95 19.33
N LYS A 67 6.88 6.69 18.35
CA LYS A 67 8.29 7.12 18.39
C LYS A 67 8.44 8.64 18.44
N LYS A 68 7.62 9.38 17.66
CA LYS A 68 7.63 10.86 17.67
C LYS A 68 7.13 11.41 19.02
N SER A 69 6.09 10.81 19.60
CA SER A 69 5.56 11.23 20.90
C SER A 69 6.56 11.09 22.04
N ARG A 70 7.45 10.10 21.98
CA ARG A 70 8.55 9.90 22.96
C ARG A 70 9.71 10.88 22.81
N GLN A 71 9.87 11.50 21.64
CA GLN A 71 10.97 12.43 21.36
C GLN A 71 10.62 13.86 21.80
N ASP A 72 9.33 14.25 21.74
CA ASP A 72 8.82 15.53 22.27
C ASP A 72 8.68 15.53 23.80
N SER A 73 8.88 14.40 24.47
CA SER A 73 8.81 14.25 25.94
C SER A 73 10.18 13.96 26.57
N GLY A 74 11.27 14.38 25.92
CA GLY A 74 12.62 14.40 26.51
C GLY A 74 12.70 15.34 27.72
N PRO A 75 13.53 15.02 28.72
CA PRO A 75 13.36 15.43 30.11
C PRO A 75 13.55 16.94 30.30
N GLU A 76 12.61 17.55 31.02
CA GLU A 76 12.81 18.86 31.66
C GLU A 76 13.91 18.79 32.73
#